data_AF-A0A844BCE9-F1
#
_entry.id   AF-A0A844BCE9-F1
#
_cell.length_a   1.000
_cell.length_b   1.000
_cell.length_c   1.000
_cell.angle_alpha   90.00
_cell.angle_beta   90.00
_cell.angle_gamma   90.00
#
_symmetry.space_group_name_H-M   'P 1'
#
loop_
_entity.id
_entity.type
_entity.pdbx_description
1 polymer ?
#
loop_
_entity_poly.entity_id
_entity_poly.type
_entity_poly.pdbx_seq_one_letter_code
_entity_poly.pdbx_strand_id
1 'polypeptide(L)'
;MKLSEAVGIYLRVKGRNRGGAFQRTTERSCGYVIDICGDKDLLAYTKGDATRFRDVLIERGLTGSSIAHLRINGEEVVELDYGQVMPRLVYALAGKVPSMDDLYAIPCFEEHRPGIKKVASSMLFVEAPISRFPQDTRHLFPKSVKIGDVTEAIMAAHPEIADSFFNGIGHRCQFLESEILVEVLLVLKGMGIVALPIHDAILVPASAAAQAKAVMLEVFKKRTGQEGVVDLITKDQLEASDEAEDEAVVEAEEELLLAA
;
A
#
# COMPACT_ATOMS: atom_id res chain seq x y z
N MET A 1 17.49 -6.54 24.91
CA MET A 1 16.53 -5.51 25.37
C MET A 1 15.15 -5.95 24.95
N LYS A 2 14.26 -6.14 25.92
CA LYS A 2 12.87 -6.52 25.63
C LYS A 2 12.05 -5.34 25.11
N LEU A 3 10.94 -5.61 24.43
CA LEU A 3 10.04 -4.56 23.93
C LEU A 3 9.50 -3.69 25.07
N SER A 4 9.10 -4.29 26.20
CA SER A 4 8.64 -3.55 27.38
C SER A 4 9.70 -2.58 27.94
N GLU A 5 10.96 -3.01 28.00
CA GLU A 5 12.09 -2.19 28.43
C GLU A 5 12.36 -1.05 27.45
N ALA A 6 12.29 -1.33 26.15
CA ALA A 6 12.47 -0.35 25.10
C ALA A 6 11.37 0.73 25.15
N VAL A 7 10.12 0.34 25.42
CA VAL A 7 9.00 1.28 25.63
C VAL A 7 9.27 2.19 26.82
N GLY A 8 9.73 1.63 27.94
CA GLY A 8 10.09 2.42 29.13
C GLY A 8 11.19 3.45 28.84
N ILE A 9 12.20 3.07 28.06
CA ILE A 9 13.27 3.99 27.60
C ILE A 9 12.69 5.05 26.66
N TYR A 10 11.88 4.65 25.67
CA TYR A 10 11.27 5.56 24.70
C TYR A 10 10.40 6.61 25.38
N LEU A 11 9.55 6.22 26.33
CA LEU A 11 8.72 7.13 27.11
C LEU A 11 9.57 8.11 27.93
N ARG A 12 10.66 7.64 28.54
CA ARG A 12 11.58 8.51 29.29
C ARG A 12 12.26 9.55 28.39
N VAL A 13 12.68 9.13 27.20
CA VAL A 13 13.44 9.98 26.28
C VAL A 13 12.54 10.92 25.47
N LYS A 14 11.40 10.43 24.98
CA LYS A 14 10.52 11.15 24.05
C LYS A 14 9.21 11.65 24.69
N GLY A 15 8.84 11.15 25.85
CA GLY A 15 7.63 11.54 26.58
C GLY A 15 7.78 12.75 27.50
N ARG A 16 9.00 13.25 27.74
CA ARG A 16 9.30 14.32 28.72
C ARG A 16 8.44 15.59 28.59
N ASN A 17 8.02 15.94 27.37
CA ASN A 17 7.18 17.10 27.07
C ASN A 17 5.82 16.72 26.47
N ARG A 18 5.38 15.46 26.60
CA ARG A 18 4.14 14.96 26.01
C ARG A 18 3.13 14.62 27.11
N GLY A 19 1.85 14.92 26.89
CA GLY A 19 0.79 14.68 27.86
C GLY A 19 0.50 13.19 28.08
N GLY A 20 -0.24 12.86 29.13
CA GLY A 20 -0.53 11.46 29.52
C GLY A 20 -1.24 10.61 28.46
N ALA A 21 -1.86 11.23 27.45
CA ALA A 21 -2.38 10.52 26.29
C ALA A 21 -1.27 9.83 25.48
N PHE A 22 -0.12 10.49 25.29
CA PHE A 22 1.02 9.93 24.57
C PHE A 22 1.57 8.67 25.25
N GLN A 23 1.66 8.70 26.58
CA GLN A 23 2.11 7.55 27.35
C GLN A 23 1.15 6.37 27.20
N ARG A 24 -0.14 6.60 27.45
CA ARG A 24 -1.18 5.55 27.35
C ARG A 24 -1.27 4.94 25.95
N THR A 25 -1.15 5.76 24.90
CA THR A 25 -1.17 5.25 23.52
C THR A 25 0.05 4.37 23.25
N THR A 26 1.25 4.82 23.64
CA THR A 26 2.48 4.05 23.44
C THR A 26 2.44 2.72 24.19
N GLU A 27 2.05 2.74 25.47
CA GLU A 27 1.90 1.53 26.29
C GLU A 27 0.86 0.58 25.70
N ARG A 28 -0.28 1.10 25.21
CA ARG A 28 -1.33 0.29 24.58
C ARG A 28 -0.86 -0.35 23.27
N SER A 29 -0.27 0.43 22.37
CA SER A 29 0.18 -0.06 21.06
C SER A 29 1.22 -1.17 21.21
N CYS A 30 2.23 -0.97 22.06
CA CYS A 30 3.24 -1.99 22.32
C CYS A 30 2.69 -3.13 23.20
N GLY A 31 1.73 -2.84 24.08
CA GLY A 31 0.99 -3.81 24.87
C GLY A 31 0.31 -4.86 23.99
N TYR A 32 -0.37 -4.45 22.90
CA TYR A 32 -0.98 -5.41 21.98
C TYR A 32 0.03 -6.36 21.33
N VAL A 33 1.21 -5.86 20.95
CA VAL A 33 2.28 -6.71 20.40
C VAL A 33 2.77 -7.70 21.46
N ILE A 34 2.95 -7.24 22.71
CA ILE A 34 3.37 -8.08 23.83
C ILE A 34 2.30 -9.14 24.15
N ASP A 35 1.03 -8.76 24.18
CA ASP A 35 -0.07 -9.67 24.50
C ASP A 35 -0.23 -10.77 23.45
N ILE A 36 -0.03 -10.44 22.17
CA ILE A 36 -0.25 -11.37 21.05
C ILE A 36 0.99 -12.20 20.73
N CYS A 37 2.18 -11.58 20.78
CA CYS A 37 3.44 -12.17 20.31
C CYS A 37 4.47 -12.42 21.44
N GLY A 38 4.17 -12.01 22.66
CA GLY A 38 5.07 -12.10 23.82
C GLY A 38 6.06 -10.94 23.94
N ASP A 39 6.54 -10.69 25.16
CA ASP A 39 7.60 -9.71 25.45
C ASP A 39 8.99 -10.29 25.15
N LYS A 40 9.39 -10.17 23.89
CA LYS A 40 10.64 -10.72 23.34
C LYS A 40 11.73 -9.66 23.30
N ASP A 41 12.98 -10.12 23.15
CA ASP A 41 14.06 -9.23 22.72
C ASP A 41 13.69 -8.60 21.37
N LEU A 42 13.99 -7.31 21.19
CA LEU A 42 13.67 -6.57 19.96
C LEU A 42 14.18 -7.27 18.69
N LEU A 43 15.33 -7.96 18.76
CA LEU A 43 15.93 -8.67 17.62
C LEU A 43 15.39 -10.10 17.44
N ALA A 44 14.55 -10.58 18.36
CA ALA A 44 13.98 -11.92 18.33
C ALA A 44 12.57 -11.98 17.74
N TYR A 45 11.99 -10.84 17.36
CA TYR A 45 10.73 -10.82 16.59
C TYR A 45 10.95 -11.30 15.17
N THR A 46 10.08 -12.19 14.72
CA THR A 46 10.16 -12.83 13.40
C THR A 46 9.04 -12.35 12.48
N LYS A 47 9.15 -12.69 11.18
CA LYS A 47 8.05 -12.52 10.23
C LYS A 47 6.77 -13.24 10.70
N GLY A 48 6.90 -14.41 11.33
CA GLY A 48 5.76 -15.16 11.86
C GLY A 48 5.04 -14.44 13.00
N ASP A 49 5.77 -13.69 13.83
CA ASP A 49 5.17 -12.83 14.86
C ASP A 49 4.37 -11.69 14.25
N ALA A 50 4.91 -11.04 13.21
CA ALA A 50 4.21 -9.99 12.50
C ALA A 50 2.93 -10.50 11.82
N THR A 51 2.99 -11.68 11.20
CA THR A 51 1.82 -12.35 10.60
C THR A 51 0.76 -12.65 11.67
N ARG A 52 1.14 -13.28 12.78
CA ARG A 52 0.22 -13.56 13.90
C ARG A 52 -0.41 -12.29 14.48
N PHE A 53 0.38 -11.23 14.65
CA PHE A 53 -0.12 -9.95 15.15
C PHE A 53 -1.18 -9.37 14.22
N ARG A 54 -0.90 -9.34 12.91
CA ARG A 54 -1.86 -8.92 11.89
C ARG A 54 -3.12 -9.75 11.92
N ASP A 55 -3.00 -11.08 11.93
CA ASP A 55 -4.16 -11.98 11.84
C ASP A 55 -5.08 -11.82 13.06
N VAL A 56 -4.51 -11.68 14.28
CA VAL A 56 -5.31 -11.41 15.49
C VAL A 56 -5.95 -10.01 15.48
N LEU A 57 -5.30 -9.03 14.85
CA LEU A 57 -5.92 -7.72 14.66
C LEU A 57 -7.13 -7.82 13.72
N ILE A 58 -7.00 -8.55 12.60
CA ILE A 58 -8.10 -8.81 11.66
C ILE A 58 -9.25 -9.56 12.37
N GLU A 59 -8.96 -10.62 13.12
CA GLU A 59 -9.96 -11.36 13.92
C GLU A 59 -10.69 -10.48 14.95
N ARG A 60 -10.03 -9.42 15.43
CA ARG A 60 -10.62 -8.44 16.35
C ARG A 60 -11.42 -7.35 15.63
N GLY A 61 -11.68 -7.51 14.33
CA GLY A 61 -12.38 -6.55 13.49
C GLY A 61 -11.51 -5.38 13.04
N LEU A 62 -10.18 -5.51 13.08
CA LEU A 62 -9.29 -4.53 12.47
C LEU A 62 -9.24 -4.76 10.95
N THR A 63 -10.23 -4.20 10.27
CA THR A 63 -10.38 -4.14 8.82
C THR A 63 -9.74 -2.86 8.26
N GLY A 64 -9.69 -2.69 6.93
CA GLY A 64 -9.24 -1.44 6.30
C GLY A 64 -10.02 -0.22 6.85
N SER A 65 -11.31 -0.39 7.12
CA SER A 65 -12.23 0.56 7.73
C SER A 65 -11.95 0.90 9.20
N SER A 66 -11.06 0.19 9.89
CA SER A 66 -10.51 0.70 11.16
C SER A 66 -9.73 2.01 10.97
N ILE A 67 -9.22 2.26 9.76
CA ILE A 67 -8.66 3.55 9.33
C ILE A 67 -9.77 4.62 9.22
N ALA A 68 -10.97 4.26 8.76
CA ALA A 68 -12.12 5.16 8.66
C ALA A 68 -12.57 5.73 10.03
N HIS A 69 -12.22 5.06 11.13
CA HIS A 69 -12.46 5.55 12.49
C HIS A 69 -11.33 6.38 13.08
N LEU A 70 -10.19 6.49 12.39
CA LEU A 70 -9.12 7.39 12.81
C LEU A 70 -9.60 8.83 12.76
N ARG A 71 -9.12 9.60 13.73
CA ARG A 71 -9.35 11.05 13.81
C ARG A 71 -8.01 11.73 14.00
N ILE A 72 -7.75 12.75 13.19
CA ILE A 72 -6.58 13.61 13.33
C ILE A 72 -7.10 14.99 13.71
N ASN A 73 -6.67 15.49 14.86
CA ASN A 73 -7.16 16.75 15.45
C ASN A 73 -8.70 16.80 15.67
N GLY A 74 -9.33 15.63 15.83
CA GLY A 74 -10.79 15.50 15.98
C GLY A 74 -11.56 15.47 14.67
N GLU A 75 -10.89 15.62 13.52
CA GLU A 75 -11.48 15.57 12.20
C GLU A 75 -11.43 14.16 11.62
N GLU A 76 -12.38 13.84 10.73
CA GLU A 76 -12.32 12.65 9.91
C GLU A 76 -11.08 12.69 9.02
N VAL A 77 -10.50 11.51 8.77
CA VAL A 77 -9.38 11.37 7.87
C VAL A 77 -9.86 11.02 6.47
N VAL A 78 -9.10 11.47 5.48
CA VAL A 78 -9.18 10.94 4.12
C VAL A 78 -7.84 10.32 3.76
N GLU A 79 -7.87 9.34 2.88
CA GLU A 79 -6.68 8.74 2.31
C GLU A 79 -6.36 9.39 0.96
N LEU A 80 -5.09 9.68 0.76
CA LEU A 80 -4.54 10.12 -0.51
C LEU A 80 -3.50 9.10 -0.93
N ASP A 81 -3.75 8.44 -2.07
CA ASP A 81 -2.91 7.37 -2.60
C ASP A 81 -2.37 7.73 -3.99
N TYR A 82 -1.15 7.29 -4.31
CA TYR A 82 -0.60 7.53 -5.65
C TYR A 82 -1.19 6.54 -6.66
N GLY A 83 -2.01 7.07 -7.56
CA GLY A 83 -2.63 6.29 -8.62
C GLY A 83 -1.61 5.68 -9.58
N GLN A 84 -1.51 4.34 -9.58
CA GLN A 84 -0.66 3.57 -10.49
C GLN A 84 0.84 3.94 -10.37
N VAL A 85 1.31 4.17 -9.15
CA VAL A 85 2.64 4.72 -8.87
C VAL A 85 3.78 3.88 -9.44
N MET A 86 3.75 2.55 -9.30
CA MET A 86 4.83 1.67 -9.75
C MET A 86 5.13 1.82 -11.26
N PRO A 87 4.19 1.58 -12.18
CA PRO A 87 4.45 1.78 -13.60
C PRO A 87 4.80 3.25 -13.94
N ARG A 88 4.22 4.25 -13.26
CA ARG A 88 4.62 5.66 -13.45
C ARG A 88 6.08 5.92 -13.07
N LEU A 89 6.58 5.30 -11.99
CA LEU A 89 7.97 5.39 -11.58
C LEU A 89 8.90 4.69 -12.56
N VAL A 90 8.48 3.56 -13.16
CA VAL A 90 9.26 2.90 -14.21
C VAL A 90 9.40 3.82 -15.43
N TYR A 91 8.30 4.45 -15.87
CA TYR A 91 8.33 5.46 -16.94
C TYR A 91 9.23 6.65 -16.58
N ALA A 92 9.15 7.15 -15.35
CA ALA A 92 10.02 8.23 -14.88
C ALA A 92 11.51 7.83 -14.91
N LEU A 93 11.86 6.64 -14.45
CA LEU A 93 13.24 6.12 -14.49
C LEU A 93 13.75 5.90 -15.92
N ALA A 94 12.85 5.58 -16.86
CA ALA A 94 13.15 5.48 -18.29
C ALA A 94 13.24 6.85 -18.99
N GLY A 95 12.86 7.95 -18.32
CA GLY A 95 12.78 9.29 -18.92
C GLY A 95 11.68 9.38 -19.99
N LYS A 96 10.58 8.63 -19.80
CA LYS A 96 9.47 8.50 -20.76
C LYS A 96 8.17 8.96 -20.12
N VAL A 97 7.27 9.46 -20.96
CA VAL A 97 5.90 9.84 -20.56
C VAL A 97 4.98 8.74 -21.07
N PRO A 98 4.11 8.15 -20.22
CA PRO A 98 3.15 7.17 -20.71
C PRO A 98 2.23 7.76 -21.78
N SER A 99 1.91 6.97 -22.79
CA SER A 99 0.99 7.35 -23.88
C SER A 99 -0.48 7.11 -23.57
N MET A 100 -0.78 6.51 -22.42
CA MET A 100 -2.12 6.15 -21.96
C MET A 100 -2.36 6.59 -20.52
N ASP A 101 -3.62 6.90 -20.19
CA ASP A 101 -4.00 7.40 -18.86
C ASP A 101 -4.05 6.29 -17.80
N ASP A 102 -4.66 5.15 -18.14
CA ASP A 102 -4.71 3.93 -17.32
C ASP A 102 -3.70 2.90 -17.81
N LEU A 103 -2.57 2.80 -17.12
CA LEU A 103 -1.45 1.90 -17.39
C LEU A 103 -1.79 0.42 -17.14
N TYR A 104 -3.01 0.10 -16.74
CA TYR A 104 -3.51 -1.27 -16.66
C TYR A 104 -4.63 -1.58 -17.68
N ALA A 105 -5.02 -0.62 -18.52
CA ALA A 105 -5.99 -0.80 -19.59
C ALA A 105 -5.34 -1.48 -20.81
N ILE A 106 -4.99 -2.76 -20.67
CA ILE A 106 -4.26 -3.52 -21.68
C ILE A 106 -5.21 -4.00 -22.78
N PRO A 107 -4.90 -3.76 -24.07
CA PRO A 107 -5.72 -4.25 -25.17
C PRO A 107 -5.97 -5.75 -25.09
N CYS A 108 -7.19 -6.18 -25.38
CA CYS A 108 -7.69 -7.56 -25.27
C CYS A 108 -7.87 -8.09 -23.83
N PHE A 109 -7.56 -7.29 -22.81
CA PHE A 109 -7.73 -7.61 -21.40
C PHE A 109 -8.45 -6.49 -20.62
N GLU A 110 -9.27 -5.70 -21.30
CA GLU A 110 -9.93 -4.51 -20.75
C GLU A 110 -10.82 -4.85 -19.54
N GLU A 111 -11.53 -6.00 -19.59
CA GLU A 111 -12.37 -6.49 -18.50
C GLU A 111 -11.59 -7.22 -17.40
N HIS A 112 -10.27 -7.40 -17.57
CA HIS A 112 -9.41 -8.17 -16.68
C HIS A 112 -8.39 -7.31 -15.92
N ARG A 113 -8.64 -6.00 -15.81
CA ARG A 113 -7.76 -5.02 -15.15
C ARG A 113 -7.24 -5.46 -13.77
N PRO A 114 -8.04 -6.04 -12.85
CA PRO A 114 -7.52 -6.52 -11.56
C PRO A 114 -6.43 -7.59 -11.72
N GLY A 115 -6.63 -8.52 -12.65
CA GLY A 115 -5.65 -9.56 -12.99
C GLY A 115 -4.39 -8.97 -13.62
N ILE A 116 -4.56 -8.01 -14.55
CA ILE A 116 -3.45 -7.28 -15.16
C ILE A 116 -2.60 -6.59 -14.10
N LYS A 117 -3.21 -5.87 -13.15
CA LYS A 117 -2.50 -5.20 -12.06
C LYS A 117 -1.62 -6.17 -11.26
N LYS A 118 -2.16 -7.35 -10.89
CA LYS A 118 -1.42 -8.40 -10.17
C LYS A 118 -0.26 -8.95 -11.02
N VAL A 119 -0.48 -9.24 -12.30
CA VAL A 119 0.56 -9.77 -13.21
C VAL A 119 1.65 -8.72 -13.47
N ALA A 120 1.28 -7.50 -13.87
CA ALA A 120 2.22 -6.41 -14.16
C ALA A 120 3.08 -6.07 -12.93
N SER A 121 2.48 -6.00 -11.73
CA SER A 121 3.25 -5.82 -10.50
C SER A 121 4.27 -6.94 -10.31
N SER A 122 3.86 -8.21 -10.49
CA SER A 122 4.79 -9.34 -10.38
C SER A 122 5.94 -9.24 -11.37
N MET A 123 5.69 -8.82 -12.62
CA MET A 123 6.72 -8.67 -13.65
C MET A 123 7.80 -7.64 -13.28
N LEU A 124 7.49 -6.64 -12.46
CA LEU A 124 8.44 -5.61 -12.02
C LEU A 124 9.41 -6.11 -10.95
N PHE A 125 9.06 -7.14 -10.18
CA PHE A 125 9.85 -7.58 -9.01
C PHE A 125 10.69 -8.84 -9.26
N VAL A 126 10.40 -9.62 -10.29
CA VAL A 126 11.20 -10.82 -10.62
C VAL A 126 12.33 -10.49 -11.60
N GLU A 127 13.34 -11.35 -11.64
CA GLU A 127 14.51 -11.23 -12.54
C GLU A 127 14.48 -12.22 -13.72
N ALA A 128 13.33 -12.88 -13.93
CA ALA A 128 13.13 -13.80 -15.05
C ALA A 128 11.65 -13.86 -15.45
N PRO A 129 11.34 -14.16 -16.73
CA PRO A 129 9.98 -14.38 -17.19
C PRO A 129 9.22 -15.39 -16.33
N ILE A 130 7.99 -15.03 -15.93
CA ILE A 130 7.14 -15.88 -15.11
C ILE A 130 6.51 -17.00 -15.95
N SER A 131 6.52 -18.23 -15.43
CA SER A 131 5.94 -19.41 -16.08
C SER A 131 4.55 -19.79 -15.54
N ARG A 132 4.08 -19.09 -14.50
CA ARG A 132 2.81 -19.32 -13.82
C ARG A 132 2.20 -17.98 -13.41
N PHE A 133 0.88 -17.95 -13.28
CA PHE A 133 0.20 -16.80 -12.69
C PHE A 133 0.68 -16.57 -11.25
N PRO A 134 0.76 -15.31 -10.79
CA PRO A 134 0.99 -14.99 -9.39
C PRO A 134 -0.08 -15.63 -8.49
N GLN A 135 0.21 -15.71 -7.19
CA GLN A 135 -0.74 -16.24 -6.21
C GLN A 135 -2.09 -15.53 -6.34
N ASP A 136 -3.17 -16.31 -6.28
CA ASP A 136 -4.54 -15.78 -6.31
C ASP A 136 -4.84 -14.86 -7.51
N THR A 137 -4.31 -15.20 -8.69
CA THR A 137 -4.48 -14.37 -9.91
C THR A 137 -5.12 -15.13 -11.07
N ARG A 138 -5.01 -16.47 -11.13
CA ARG A 138 -5.51 -17.27 -12.27
C ARG A 138 -7.01 -17.14 -12.51
N HIS A 139 -7.81 -17.02 -11.44
CA HIS A 139 -9.28 -16.95 -11.52
C HIS A 139 -9.77 -15.65 -12.18
N LEU A 140 -8.94 -14.61 -12.22
CA LEU A 140 -9.25 -13.30 -12.84
C LEU A 140 -9.21 -13.31 -14.37
N PHE A 141 -8.86 -14.45 -14.98
CA PHE A 141 -8.70 -14.60 -16.42
C PHE A 141 -9.49 -15.82 -16.95
N PRO A 142 -9.97 -15.79 -18.21
CA PRO A 142 -10.60 -16.94 -18.84
C PRO A 142 -9.73 -18.19 -18.82
N LYS A 143 -10.34 -19.39 -18.77
CA LYS A 143 -9.63 -20.68 -18.69
C LYS A 143 -8.67 -20.94 -19.88
N SER A 144 -8.94 -20.33 -21.03
CA SER A 144 -8.11 -20.43 -22.25
C SER A 144 -6.83 -19.60 -22.21
N VAL A 145 -6.80 -18.52 -21.43
CA VAL A 145 -5.67 -17.58 -21.37
C VAL A 145 -4.49 -18.19 -20.63
N LYS A 146 -3.30 -18.10 -21.21
CA LYS A 146 -2.04 -18.48 -20.59
C LYS A 146 -1.32 -17.25 -20.06
N ILE A 147 -0.42 -17.45 -19.09
CA ILE A 147 0.37 -16.35 -18.52
C ILE A 147 1.22 -15.64 -19.58
N GLY A 148 1.75 -16.39 -20.57
CA GLY A 148 2.52 -15.83 -21.69
C GLY A 148 1.73 -14.79 -22.48
N ASP A 149 0.48 -15.11 -22.83
CA ASP A 149 -0.42 -14.20 -23.57
C ASP A 149 -0.60 -12.87 -22.82
N VAL A 150 -0.75 -12.93 -21.49
CA VAL A 150 -0.92 -11.75 -20.63
C VAL A 150 0.38 -10.93 -20.55
N THR A 151 1.51 -11.58 -20.29
CA THR A 151 2.80 -10.89 -20.18
C THR A 151 3.21 -10.23 -21.49
N GLU A 152 2.96 -10.89 -22.63
CA GLU A 152 3.22 -10.34 -23.97
C GLU A 152 2.34 -9.14 -24.26
N ALA A 153 1.05 -9.20 -23.92
CA ALA A 153 0.13 -8.07 -24.09
C ALA A 153 0.52 -6.86 -23.22
N ILE A 154 0.96 -7.08 -21.97
CA ILE A 154 1.46 -6.01 -21.10
C ILE A 154 2.69 -5.34 -21.71
N MET A 155 3.68 -6.14 -22.16
CA MET A 155 4.89 -5.60 -22.78
C MET A 155 4.59 -4.87 -24.10
N ALA A 156 3.64 -5.37 -24.90
CA ALA A 156 3.21 -4.74 -26.15
C ALA A 156 2.49 -3.40 -25.93
N ALA A 157 1.70 -3.29 -24.85
CA ALA A 157 1.04 -2.04 -24.46
C ALA A 157 2.02 -0.99 -23.91
N HIS A 158 3.17 -1.42 -23.38
CA HIS A 158 4.18 -0.57 -22.76
C HIS A 158 5.56 -0.66 -23.43
N PRO A 159 5.66 -0.35 -24.73
CA PRO A 159 6.89 -0.55 -25.49
C PRO A 159 8.07 0.26 -24.94
N GLU A 160 7.82 1.43 -24.32
CA GLU A 160 8.90 2.28 -23.82
C GLU A 160 9.55 1.77 -22.52
N ILE A 161 8.87 0.86 -21.81
CA ILE A 161 9.35 0.27 -20.56
C ILE A 161 9.39 -1.27 -20.61
N ALA A 162 9.18 -1.87 -21.78
CA ALA A 162 9.15 -3.33 -21.93
C ALA A 162 10.43 -4.00 -21.41
N ASP A 163 11.59 -3.41 -21.69
CA ASP A 163 12.91 -3.88 -21.23
C ASP A 163 13.13 -3.71 -19.71
N SER A 164 12.23 -3.01 -19.03
CA SER A 164 12.26 -2.85 -17.58
C SER A 164 11.56 -3.98 -16.83
N PHE A 165 10.76 -4.81 -17.51
CA PHE A 165 10.16 -5.98 -16.87
C PHE A 165 11.19 -7.10 -16.71
N PHE A 166 10.98 -7.96 -15.72
CA PHE A 166 11.81 -9.13 -15.43
C PHE A 166 13.27 -8.82 -15.08
N ASN A 167 13.56 -7.65 -14.53
CA ASN A 167 14.90 -7.26 -14.09
C ASN A 167 14.96 -6.76 -12.62
N GLY A 168 13.85 -6.91 -11.87
CA GLY A 168 13.76 -6.44 -10.49
C GLY A 168 13.66 -4.92 -10.28
N ILE A 169 13.36 -4.11 -11.32
CA ILE A 169 13.26 -2.64 -11.22
C ILE A 169 12.28 -2.18 -10.14
N GLY A 170 11.27 -2.99 -9.80
CA GLY A 170 10.29 -2.70 -8.75
C GLY A 170 10.94 -2.35 -7.41
N HIS A 171 12.09 -2.94 -7.07
CA HIS A 171 12.80 -2.60 -5.84
C HIS A 171 13.38 -1.18 -5.87
N ARG A 172 13.84 -0.71 -7.03
CA ARG A 172 14.28 0.68 -7.21
C ARG A 172 13.11 1.65 -7.17
N CYS A 173 11.97 1.26 -7.75
CA CYS A 173 10.73 2.03 -7.67
C CYS A 173 10.25 2.18 -6.23
N GLN A 174 10.21 1.11 -5.43
CA GLN A 174 9.86 1.15 -4.00
C GLN A 174 10.78 2.07 -3.19
N PHE A 175 12.07 2.06 -3.49
CA PHE A 175 13.01 2.98 -2.84
C PHE A 175 12.69 4.44 -3.18
N LEU A 176 12.50 4.75 -4.47
CA LEU A 176 12.15 6.11 -4.92
C LEU A 176 10.80 6.57 -4.37
N GLU A 177 9.80 5.70 -4.37
CA GLU A 177 8.49 5.91 -3.75
C GLU A 177 8.63 6.27 -2.26
N SER A 178 9.43 5.51 -1.52
CA SER A 178 9.69 5.78 -0.10
C SER A 178 10.34 7.15 0.12
N GLU A 179 11.28 7.54 -0.75
CA GLU A 179 11.90 8.87 -0.67
C GLU A 179 10.90 10.00 -0.97
N ILE A 180 10.03 9.80 -1.97
CA ILE A 180 8.93 10.74 -2.29
C ILE A 180 8.02 10.90 -1.09
N LEU A 181 7.56 9.79 -0.52
CA LEU A 181 6.65 9.79 0.64
C LEU A 181 7.29 10.48 1.86
N VAL A 182 8.56 10.20 2.15
CA VAL A 182 9.28 10.88 3.24
C VAL A 182 9.34 12.38 3.02
N GLU A 183 9.62 12.84 1.80
CA GLU A 183 9.65 14.26 1.48
C GLU A 183 8.26 14.91 1.61
N VAL A 184 7.19 14.25 1.13
CA VAL A 184 5.80 14.68 1.34
C VAL A 184 5.50 14.89 2.82
N LEU A 185 5.81 13.89 3.66
CA LEU A 185 5.58 13.97 5.11
C LEU A 185 6.34 15.13 5.76
N LEU A 186 7.57 15.40 5.33
CA LEU A 186 8.38 16.50 5.85
C LEU A 186 7.82 17.86 5.44
N VAL A 187 7.35 18.02 4.20
CA VAL A 187 6.71 19.25 3.71
C VAL A 187 5.41 19.50 4.49
N LEU A 188 4.53 18.50 4.60
CA LEU A 188 3.27 18.63 5.34
C LEU A 188 3.48 18.97 6.80
N LYS A 189 4.45 18.32 7.44
CA LYS A 189 4.86 18.67 8.81
C LYS A 189 5.32 20.12 8.93
N GLY A 190 6.09 20.62 7.95
CA GLY A 190 6.51 22.02 7.89
C GLY A 190 5.34 23.01 7.76
N MET A 191 4.25 22.59 7.13
CA MET A 191 2.99 23.33 7.03
C MET A 191 2.09 23.20 8.26
N GLY A 192 2.48 22.41 9.26
CA GLY A 192 1.66 22.10 10.43
C GLY A 192 0.53 21.11 10.16
N ILE A 193 0.54 20.42 9.01
CA ILE A 193 -0.41 19.37 8.67
C ILE A 193 0.11 18.04 9.20
N VAL A 194 -0.73 17.36 9.98
CA VAL A 194 -0.44 16.00 10.44
C VAL A 194 -0.83 15.02 9.33
N ALA A 195 0.13 14.22 8.89
CA ALA A 195 -0.08 13.15 7.92
C ALA A 195 0.47 11.83 8.48
N LEU A 196 -0.29 10.74 8.34
CA LEU A 196 0.13 9.40 8.73
C LEU A 196 0.41 8.57 7.48
N PRO A 197 1.62 8.02 7.29
CA PRO A 197 1.90 7.18 6.13
C PRO A 197 1.29 5.78 6.29
N ILE A 198 0.71 5.28 5.20
CA ILE A 198 0.24 3.89 5.05
C ILE A 198 0.69 3.43 3.67
N HIS A 199 1.62 2.47 3.62
CA HIS A 199 2.25 2.06 2.35
C HIS A 199 2.79 3.26 1.56
N ASP A 200 2.24 3.49 0.37
CA ASP A 200 2.49 4.58 -0.57
C ASP A 200 1.48 5.75 -0.45
N ALA A 201 0.49 5.60 0.43
CA ALA A 201 -0.55 6.58 0.72
C ALA A 201 -0.29 7.38 2.02
N ILE A 202 -1.04 8.46 2.18
CA ILE A 202 -1.10 9.24 3.42
C ILE A 202 -2.55 9.43 3.89
N LEU A 203 -2.74 9.37 5.20
CA LEU A 203 -3.95 9.83 5.86
C LEU A 203 -3.77 11.25 6.38
N VAL A 204 -4.72 12.12 6.05
CA VAL A 204 -4.73 13.52 6.48
C VAL A 204 -6.12 13.92 6.96
N PRO A 205 -6.27 14.97 7.79
CA PRO A 205 -7.58 15.57 8.04
C PRO A 205 -8.29 15.91 6.73
N ALA A 206 -9.60 15.65 6.65
CA ALA A 206 -10.39 15.94 5.46
C ALA A 206 -10.26 17.41 4.99
N SER A 207 -10.15 18.36 5.92
CA SER A 207 -9.92 19.77 5.62
C SER A 207 -8.57 20.06 4.94
N ALA A 208 -7.56 19.21 5.15
CA ALA A 208 -6.22 19.35 4.60
C ALA A 208 -6.03 18.61 3.26
N ALA A 209 -7.03 17.86 2.79
CA ALA A 209 -6.92 16.96 1.65
C ALA A 209 -6.41 17.64 0.37
N ALA A 210 -6.97 18.80 0.02
CA ALA A 210 -6.57 19.52 -1.20
C ALA A 210 -5.11 19.99 -1.14
N GLN A 211 -4.68 20.50 0.01
CA GLN A 211 -3.30 20.97 0.22
C GLN A 211 -2.32 19.79 0.25
N ALA A 212 -2.69 18.68 0.90
CA ALA A 212 -1.88 17.47 0.93
C ALA A 212 -1.71 16.85 -0.45
N LYS A 213 -2.80 16.77 -1.24
CA LYS A 213 -2.77 16.31 -2.62
C LYS A 213 -1.85 17.19 -3.49
N ALA A 214 -1.91 18.51 -3.34
CA ALA A 214 -1.03 19.42 -4.06
C ALA A 214 0.45 19.16 -3.72
N VAL A 215 0.78 18.97 -2.44
CA VAL A 215 2.15 18.62 -2.01
C VAL A 215 2.60 17.28 -2.59
N MET A 216 1.74 16.25 -2.57
CA MET A 216 2.06 14.94 -3.16
C MET A 216 2.40 15.06 -4.65
N LEU A 217 1.59 15.81 -5.42
CA LEU A 217 1.84 16.02 -6.85
C LEU A 217 3.12 16.84 -7.10
N GLU A 218 3.35 17.90 -6.31
CA GLU A 218 4.55 18.73 -6.43
C GLU A 218 5.83 17.94 -6.12
N VAL A 219 5.85 17.18 -5.02
CA VAL A 219 7.00 16.36 -4.64
C VAL A 219 7.23 15.25 -5.67
N PHE A 220 6.18 14.59 -6.15
CA PHE A 220 6.30 13.58 -7.19
C PHE A 220 6.97 14.18 -8.44
N LYS A 221 6.47 15.33 -8.92
CA LYS A 221 7.04 16.04 -10.07
C LYS A 221 8.48 16.49 -9.84
N LYS A 222 8.79 16.99 -8.65
CA LYS A 222 10.16 17.39 -8.27
C LYS A 222 11.13 16.21 -8.30
N ARG A 223 10.72 15.04 -7.80
CA ARG A 223 11.58 13.84 -7.69
C ARG A 223 11.72 13.06 -8.99
N THR A 224 10.69 13.09 -9.83
CA THR A 224 10.60 12.24 -11.03
C THR A 224 10.72 13.02 -12.35
N GLY A 225 10.46 14.33 -12.33
CA GLY A 225 10.27 15.15 -13.53
C GLY A 225 8.95 14.90 -14.26
N GLN A 226 8.08 14.03 -13.75
CA GLN A 226 6.84 13.59 -14.38
C GLN A 226 5.60 14.05 -13.59
N GLU A 227 4.46 14.15 -14.27
CA GLU A 227 3.18 14.37 -13.59
C GLU A 227 2.70 13.08 -12.90
N GLY A 228 2.26 13.22 -11.65
CA GLY A 228 1.68 12.14 -10.86
C GLY A 228 0.16 12.13 -10.92
N VAL A 229 -0.44 11.05 -10.40
CA VAL A 229 -1.88 10.96 -10.12
C VAL A 229 -2.04 10.65 -8.65
N VAL A 230 -2.98 11.33 -7.99
CA VAL A 230 -3.30 11.10 -6.58
C VAL A 230 -4.81 10.95 -6.46
N ASP A 231 -5.23 9.78 -6.01
CA ASP A 231 -6.62 9.45 -5.74
C ASP A 231 -6.98 9.86 -4.31
N LEU A 232 -8.23 10.30 -4.12
CA LEU A 232 -8.76 10.63 -2.79
C LEU A 232 -9.80 9.58 -2.46
N ILE A 233 -9.56 8.85 -1.38
CA ILE A 233 -10.45 7.82 -0.89
C ILE A 233 -11.09 8.34 0.39
N THR A 234 -12.41 8.49 0.37
CA THR A 234 -13.17 8.95 1.52
C THR A 234 -13.42 7.79 2.50
N LYS A 235 -13.83 8.15 3.71
CA LYS A 235 -14.26 7.21 4.74
C LYS A 235 -15.29 6.20 4.21
N ASP A 236 -16.33 6.68 3.54
CA ASP A 236 -17.40 5.82 3.00
C ASP A 236 -16.87 4.84 1.94
N GLN A 237 -15.83 5.22 1.18
CA GLN A 237 -15.21 4.35 0.19
C GLN A 237 -14.28 3.30 0.82
N LEU A 238 -13.62 3.64 1.93
CA LEU A 238 -12.83 2.69 2.72
C LEU A 238 -13.72 1.64 3.42
N GLU A 239 -14.91 2.04 3.87
CA GLU A 239 -15.90 1.12 4.45
C GLU A 239 -16.51 0.21 3.37
N ALA A 240 -16.83 0.75 2.18
CA ALA A 240 -17.40 -0.04 1.08
C ALA A 240 -16.41 -1.03 0.42
N SER A 241 -15.10 -0.76 0.44
CA SER A 241 -14.10 -1.68 -0.12
C SER A 241 -13.96 -2.96 0.71
N ASP A 242 -14.10 -2.86 2.03
CA ASP A 242 -14.05 -4.01 2.92
C ASP A 242 -15.28 -4.90 2.76
N GLU A 243 -16.49 -4.31 2.63
CA GLU A 243 -17.73 -5.06 2.44
C GLU A 243 -17.69 -5.91 1.15
N ALA A 244 -17.13 -5.36 0.06
CA ALA A 244 -16.97 -6.07 -1.21
C ALA A 244 -15.91 -7.19 -1.16
N GLU A 245 -14.85 -7.02 -0.37
CA GLU A 245 -13.85 -8.08 -0.15
C GLU A 245 -14.40 -9.20 0.74
N ASP A 246 -15.14 -8.88 1.81
CA ASP A 246 -15.78 -9.86 2.68
C ASP A 246 -16.86 -10.68 1.93
N GLU A 247 -17.70 -10.04 1.12
CA GLU A 247 -18.70 -10.74 0.28
C GLU A 247 -18.01 -11.71 -0.71
N ALA A 248 -16.92 -11.30 -1.35
CA ALA A 248 -16.17 -12.14 -2.29
C ALA A 248 -15.49 -13.34 -1.60
N VAL A 249 -15.04 -13.20 -0.35
CA VAL A 249 -14.48 -14.31 0.43
C VAL A 249 -15.56 -15.31 0.82
N VAL A 250 -16.74 -14.83 1.24
CA VAL A 250 -17.87 -15.69 1.59
C VAL A 250 -18.38 -16.48 0.38
N GLU A 251 -18.52 -15.84 -0.78
CA GLU A 251 -18.93 -16.51 -2.02
C GLU A 251 -17.89 -17.57 -2.46
N ALA A 252 -16.60 -17.27 -2.34
CA ALA A 252 -15.54 -18.22 -2.68
C ALA A 252 -15.50 -19.42 -1.72
N GLU A 253 -15.79 -19.23 -0.43
CA GLU A 253 -15.90 -20.33 0.55
C GLU A 253 -17.14 -21.19 0.30
N GLU A 254 -18.29 -20.59 -0.04
CA GLU A 254 -19.52 -21.32 -0.40
C GLU A 254 -19.33 -22.15 -1.68
N GLU A 255 -18.69 -21.60 -2.71
CA GLU A 255 -18.36 -22.37 -3.92
C GLU A 255 -17.43 -23.56 -3.63
N LEU A 256 -16.49 -23.41 -2.70
CA LEU A 256 -15.58 -24.48 -2.29
C LEU A 256 -16.31 -25.58 -1.50
N LEU A 257 -17.28 -25.20 -0.66
CA LEU A 257 -18.14 -26.11 0.10
C LEU A 257 -19.14 -26.85 -0.79
N LEU A 258 -19.61 -26.22 -1.86
CA LEU A 258 -20.50 -26.85 -2.85
C LEU A 258 -19.76 -27.76 -3.84
N ALA A 259 -18.43 -27.60 -3.97
CA ALA A 259 -17.57 -28.41 -4.83
C ALA A 259 -16.90 -29.61 -4.11
N ALA A 260 -17.13 -29.79 -2.80
CA ALA A 260 -16.62 -30.89 -1.97
C ALA A 260 -17.69 -31.97 -1.72
#